data_AF-A0A4P8HN84-F1
#
_entry.id   AF-A0A4P8HN84-F1
#
_cell.length_a   1.000
_cell.length_b   1.000
_cell.length_c   1.000
_cell.angle_alpha   90.00
_cell.angle_beta   90.00
_cell.angle_gamma   90.00
#
_symmetry.space_group_name_H-M   'P 1'
#
loop_
_entity.id
_entity.type
_entity.pdbx_description
1 polymer ?
#
loop_
_entity_poly.entity_id
_entity_poly.type
_entity_poly.pdbx_seq_one_letter_code
_entity_poly.pdbx_strand_id
1 'polypeptide(L)'
;MTRQTVIVNGVSWLFSPDDRRAEAERDWAVVTGQVLDELTGQAPRTPVHVMPRQHGLLVRIDADGHFALVARPWHRFPPLAAPAYALVLDVHAEGFLPYTRELALPSGQLPLTAAAAATTRVLTLASTAGLFAGQLLLVGPAGANAERCTIASLGPAAGQLTLAADLVHPHAIGDPVVADAFEPLELGALPLHRRPIAIRGRTVARAAGGTVPVANATVRVSRIWRTTADVRNHLPPVPASMAGMAPGLYAERAATTAVTPIAPAMPAGEEKLATAPVSAGAGAIALTDSVNLVAGTSVLAIDPADPARHERIAVTALAPAFTPAEPVTATLRYPLRNAHALGAVATRIAPGGPVGAAKQLADSALPGDQLVFLDDAALPALAGTVRIGAGASAEFQQYALFDVTSDAGGYYRLPPLHRIAQVEVEAGAAGHPDISVANNNAIVFQPGYGSEETWLDVVFDS
;
A
#
# COMPACT_ATOMS: atom_id res chain seq x y z
N MET A 1 -35.68 19.44 24.08
CA MET A 1 -36.31 19.22 25.39
C MET A 1 -37.83 19.21 25.28
N THR A 2 -38.36 18.04 24.95
CA THR A 2 -39.81 17.78 24.98
C THR A 2 -40.24 17.60 26.44
N ARG A 3 -41.17 18.43 26.92
CA ARG A 3 -41.75 18.27 28.25
C ARG A 3 -42.70 17.08 28.24
N GLN A 4 -42.50 16.14 29.15
CA GLN A 4 -43.38 15.00 29.37
C GLN A 4 -44.08 15.14 30.73
N THR A 5 -45.36 14.82 30.76
CA THR A 5 -46.11 14.74 32.01
C THR A 5 -45.99 13.32 32.56
N VAL A 6 -45.42 13.16 33.75
CA VAL A 6 -45.27 11.86 34.44
C VAL A 6 -46.10 11.86 35.71
N ILE A 7 -46.94 10.85 35.91
CA ILE A 7 -47.73 10.70 37.14
C ILE A 7 -46.98 9.77 38.10
N VAL A 8 -46.57 10.30 39.25
CA VAL A 8 -45.91 9.55 40.32
C VAL A 8 -46.76 9.66 41.58
N ASN A 9 -47.28 8.53 42.09
CA ASN A 9 -48.17 8.47 43.25
C ASN A 9 -49.41 9.39 43.14
N GLY A 10 -50.00 9.49 41.95
CA GLY A 10 -51.16 10.35 41.69
C GLY A 10 -50.85 11.84 41.53
N VAL A 11 -49.57 12.26 41.62
CA VAL A 11 -49.13 13.65 41.37
C VAL A 11 -48.55 13.76 39.98
N SER A 12 -49.04 14.73 39.21
CA SER A 12 -48.58 15.05 37.85
C SER A 12 -47.35 15.95 37.90
N TRP A 13 -46.23 15.45 37.37
CA TRP A 13 -44.98 16.20 37.26
C TRP A 13 -44.71 16.56 35.80
N LEU A 14 -44.33 17.82 35.55
CA LEU A 14 -43.80 18.23 34.26
C LEU A 14 -42.30 17.98 34.26
N PHE A 15 -41.88 16.93 33.58
CA PHE A 15 -40.49 16.49 33.49
C PHE A 15 -39.96 16.80 32.09
N SER A 16 -38.82 17.49 32.02
CA SER A 16 -38.05 17.60 30.78
C SER A 16 -36.86 16.65 30.92
N PRO A 17 -36.95 15.39 30.45
CA PRO A 17 -35.74 14.57 30.37
C PRO A 17 -34.73 15.28 29.47
N ASP A 18 -33.45 15.16 29.80
CA ASP A 18 -32.41 15.40 28.81
C ASP A 18 -32.68 14.48 27.63
N ASP A 19 -32.68 15.04 26.41
CA ASP A 19 -32.89 14.25 25.20
C ASP A 19 -31.81 13.14 25.18
N ARG A 20 -32.22 11.87 24.91
CA ARG A 20 -31.29 10.74 24.91
C ARG A 20 -30.11 11.10 24.01
N ARG A 21 -28.91 11.12 24.60
CA ARG A 21 -27.69 11.41 23.85
C ARG A 21 -27.58 10.42 22.70
N ALA A 22 -27.34 10.95 21.50
CA ALA A 22 -27.23 10.13 20.30
C ALA A 22 -26.13 9.08 20.51
N GLU A 23 -26.36 7.84 20.10
CA GLU A 23 -25.37 6.79 20.27
C GLU A 23 -24.07 7.16 19.54
N ALA A 24 -24.15 7.73 18.34
CA ALA A 24 -23.02 8.22 17.56
C ALA A 24 -22.32 9.47 18.14
N GLU A 25 -22.82 10.04 19.25
CA GLU A 25 -22.11 11.07 20.03
C GLU A 25 -21.22 10.46 21.13
N ARG A 26 -21.25 9.14 21.33
CA ARG A 26 -20.33 8.41 22.21
C ARG A 26 -19.01 8.15 21.50
N ASP A 27 -18.02 7.64 22.23
CA ASP A 27 -16.77 7.20 21.61
C ASP A 27 -17.00 5.82 20.98
N TRP A 28 -16.69 5.68 19.70
CA TRP A 28 -16.85 4.47 18.89
C TRP A 28 -15.54 4.11 18.21
N ALA A 29 -15.31 2.81 18.01
CA ALA A 29 -14.40 2.37 16.97
C ALA A 29 -15.00 2.72 15.61
N VAL A 30 -14.34 3.58 14.85
CA VAL A 30 -14.77 3.94 13.49
C VAL A 30 -14.08 3.10 12.43
N VAL A 31 -12.90 2.58 12.74
CA VAL A 31 -12.13 1.67 11.90
C VAL A 31 -11.47 0.66 12.81
N THR A 32 -11.45 -0.60 12.39
CA THR A 32 -10.86 -1.74 13.09
C THR A 32 -10.03 -2.55 12.12
N GLY A 33 -8.98 -3.21 12.61
CA GLY A 33 -8.12 -4.04 11.79
C GLY A 33 -7.04 -4.75 12.59
N GLN A 34 -6.23 -5.56 11.93
CA GLN A 34 -5.12 -6.29 12.55
C GLN A 34 -3.86 -6.11 11.73
N VAL A 35 -2.74 -5.75 12.36
CA VAL A 35 -1.43 -5.65 11.70
C VAL A 35 -0.68 -6.96 11.88
N LEU A 36 -0.24 -7.56 10.77
CA LEU A 36 0.44 -8.86 10.76
C LEU A 36 1.78 -8.79 10.05
N ASP A 37 2.78 -9.54 10.51
CA ASP A 37 3.99 -9.84 9.75
C ASP A 37 3.67 -10.92 8.70
N GLU A 38 3.80 -10.56 7.41
CA GLU A 38 3.48 -11.45 6.28
C GLU A 38 4.17 -12.82 6.38
N LEU A 39 5.39 -12.89 6.90
CA LEU A 39 6.14 -14.15 6.98
C LEU A 39 5.62 -15.10 8.06
N THR A 40 5.06 -14.55 9.13
CA THR A 40 4.67 -15.33 10.31
C THR A 40 3.17 -15.49 10.45
N GLY A 41 2.38 -14.62 9.83
CA GLY A 41 0.94 -14.52 10.03
C GLY A 41 0.57 -14.16 11.48
N GLN A 42 1.51 -13.56 12.22
CA GLN A 42 1.34 -13.12 13.61
C GLN A 42 1.62 -11.62 13.70
N ALA A 43 1.21 -10.98 14.80
CA ALA A 43 1.57 -9.59 15.06
C ALA A 43 3.09 -9.38 15.04
N PRO A 44 3.59 -8.24 14.50
CA PRO A 44 5.00 -7.88 14.63
C PRO A 44 5.45 -7.94 16.09
N ARG A 45 6.64 -8.51 16.34
CA ARG A 45 7.24 -8.55 17.68
C ARG A 45 7.77 -7.20 18.16
N THR A 46 7.93 -6.26 17.23
CA THR A 46 8.31 -4.87 17.49
C THR A 46 7.06 -4.01 17.69
N PRO A 47 7.15 -2.91 18.48
CA PRO A 47 6.02 -2.00 18.63
C PRO A 47 5.50 -1.51 17.28
N VAL A 48 4.18 -1.63 17.08
CA VAL A 48 3.48 -1.15 15.89
C VAL A 48 2.86 0.21 16.21
N HIS A 49 3.09 1.17 15.32
CA HIS A 49 2.50 2.49 15.36
C HIS A 49 1.53 2.65 14.20
N VAL A 50 0.25 2.79 14.52
CA VAL A 50 -0.80 3.19 13.56
C VAL A 50 -1.08 4.66 13.75
N MET A 51 -0.96 5.46 12.69
CA MET A 51 -1.04 6.91 12.72
C MET A 51 -2.04 7.40 11.68
N PRO A 52 -3.26 7.79 12.06
CA PRO A 52 -4.16 8.47 11.14
C PRO A 52 -3.65 9.88 10.85
N ARG A 53 -3.66 10.30 9.58
CA ARG A 53 -3.33 11.68 9.20
C ARG A 53 -4.40 12.67 9.61
N GLN A 54 -5.63 12.19 9.80
CA GLN A 54 -6.76 12.98 10.26
C GLN A 54 -6.65 13.26 11.77
N HIS A 55 -6.63 14.54 12.14
CA HIS A 55 -6.66 14.96 13.54
C HIS A 55 -7.92 14.50 14.29
N GLY A 56 -7.82 14.35 15.61
CA GLY A 56 -8.96 14.04 16.47
C GLY A 56 -9.42 12.58 16.44
N LEU A 57 -8.63 11.69 15.83
CA LEU A 57 -8.77 10.25 15.95
C LEU A 57 -7.81 9.75 17.04
N LEU A 58 -8.33 8.94 17.96
CA LEU A 58 -7.52 8.22 18.93
C LEU A 58 -7.18 6.84 18.37
N VAL A 59 -5.99 6.33 18.64
CA VAL A 59 -5.58 4.99 18.24
C VAL A 59 -5.48 4.12 19.47
N ARG A 60 -6.12 2.95 19.42
CA ARG A 60 -5.93 1.88 20.40
C ARG A 60 -5.37 0.69 19.64
N ILE A 61 -4.27 0.11 20.13
CA ILE A 61 -3.65 -1.10 19.58
C ILE A 61 -3.29 -2.04 20.72
N ASP A 62 -3.54 -3.33 20.54
CA ASP A 62 -3.17 -4.37 21.50
C ASP A 62 -1.88 -5.10 21.11
N ALA A 63 -1.45 -6.04 21.94
CA ALA A 63 -0.24 -6.82 21.72
C ALA A 63 -0.37 -7.84 20.56
N ASP A 64 -1.60 -8.20 20.18
CA ASP A 64 -1.91 -9.13 19.09
C ASP A 64 -2.06 -8.40 17.75
N GLY A 65 -1.70 -7.10 17.71
CA GLY A 65 -1.72 -6.25 16.54
C GLY A 65 -3.11 -5.77 16.13
N HIS A 66 -4.16 -6.08 16.89
CA HIS A 66 -5.48 -5.51 16.62
C HIS A 66 -5.49 -4.05 17.02
N PHE A 67 -6.08 -3.23 16.17
CA PHE A 67 -6.23 -1.81 16.44
C PHE A 67 -7.64 -1.32 16.15
N ALA A 68 -7.99 -0.23 16.81
CA ALA A 68 -9.18 0.54 16.56
C ALA A 68 -8.83 2.04 16.48
N LEU A 69 -9.37 2.72 15.48
CA LEU A 69 -9.44 4.17 15.46
C LEU A 69 -10.71 4.58 16.20
N VAL A 70 -10.57 5.35 17.26
CA VAL A 70 -11.67 5.75 18.14
C VAL A 70 -11.97 7.23 17.97
N ALA A 71 -13.25 7.55 17.77
CA ALA A 71 -13.74 8.93 17.65
C ALA A 71 -15.19 9.03 18.12
N ARG A 72 -15.74 10.24 18.12
CA ARG A 72 -17.18 10.47 18.17
C ARG A 72 -17.67 10.65 16.74
N PRO A 73 -18.28 9.63 16.10
CA PRO A 73 -18.46 9.61 14.65
C PRO A 73 -19.13 10.85 14.11
N TRP A 74 -20.26 11.30 14.67
CA TRP A 74 -20.99 12.45 14.13
C TRP A 74 -20.30 13.79 14.35
N HIS A 75 -19.44 13.91 15.36
CA HIS A 75 -18.64 15.12 15.55
C HIS A 75 -17.47 15.17 14.58
N ARG A 76 -16.85 14.01 14.31
CA ARG A 76 -15.66 13.93 13.46
C ARG A 76 -16.01 13.84 11.97
N PHE A 77 -17.09 13.14 11.67
CA PHE A 77 -17.60 12.81 10.34
C PHE A 77 -19.08 13.18 10.28
N PRO A 78 -19.41 14.48 10.11
CA PRO A 78 -20.80 14.96 10.16
C PRO A 78 -21.67 14.29 9.09
N PRO A 79 -22.52 13.32 9.45
CA PRO A 79 -22.92 12.26 8.53
C PRO A 79 -23.74 12.71 7.32
N LEU A 80 -24.30 13.93 7.31
CA LEU A 80 -25.01 14.52 6.17
C LEU A 80 -24.11 15.32 5.21
N ALA A 81 -22.86 15.61 5.58
CA ALA A 81 -21.98 16.47 4.79
C ALA A 81 -21.33 15.73 3.60
N ALA A 82 -21.14 14.41 3.71
CA ALA A 82 -20.62 13.58 2.63
C ALA A 82 -21.08 12.12 2.78
N PRO A 83 -21.27 11.37 1.67
CA PRO A 83 -21.62 9.95 1.70
C PRO A 83 -20.47 9.05 2.20
N ALA A 84 -19.23 9.55 2.11
CA ALA A 84 -18.05 8.89 2.66
C ALA A 84 -16.94 9.91 2.97
N TYR A 85 -16.03 9.54 3.87
CA TYR A 85 -14.87 10.34 4.25
C TYR A 85 -13.57 9.62 3.92
N ALA A 86 -12.66 10.31 3.25
CA ALA A 86 -11.32 9.79 3.00
C ALA A 86 -10.49 9.79 4.29
N LEU A 87 -9.99 8.62 4.66
CA LEU A 87 -9.03 8.41 5.74
C LEU A 87 -7.69 7.95 5.19
N VAL A 88 -6.59 8.37 5.82
CA VAL A 88 -5.24 7.93 5.46
C VAL A 88 -4.55 7.45 6.72
N LEU A 89 -4.13 6.19 6.72
CA LEU A 89 -3.44 5.55 7.83
C LEU A 89 -2.00 5.26 7.43
N ASP A 90 -1.06 5.75 8.22
CA ASP A 90 0.34 5.33 8.14
C ASP A 90 0.61 4.29 9.24
N VAL A 91 1.16 3.15 8.85
CA VAL A 91 1.50 2.04 9.75
C VAL A 91 3.01 1.83 9.70
N HIS A 92 3.64 1.83 10.87
CA HIS A 92 5.08 1.69 11.03
C HIS A 92 5.41 0.66 12.10
N ALA A 93 6.42 -0.18 11.82
CA ALA A 93 7.04 -1.07 12.79
C ALA A 93 8.53 -1.17 12.48
N GLU A 94 9.37 -1.27 13.51
CA GLU A 94 10.82 -1.43 13.32
C GLU A 94 11.11 -2.75 12.58
N GLY A 95 12.00 -2.70 11.58
CA GLY A 95 12.31 -3.83 10.71
C GLY A 95 11.32 -4.06 9.57
N PHE A 96 10.26 -3.25 9.47
CA PHE A 96 9.27 -3.32 8.38
C PHE A 96 9.35 -2.09 7.45
N LEU A 97 8.82 -2.27 6.24
CA LEU A 97 8.57 -1.17 5.32
C LEU A 97 7.39 -0.33 5.83
N PRO A 98 7.46 1.01 5.72
CA PRO A 98 6.32 1.86 6.06
C PRO A 98 5.15 1.57 5.12
N TYR A 99 3.94 1.48 5.67
CA TYR A 99 2.74 1.19 4.91
C TYR A 99 1.73 2.33 5.05
N THR A 100 1.28 2.87 3.92
CA THR A 100 0.21 3.88 3.90
C THR A 100 -1.04 3.28 3.25
N ARG A 101 -2.19 3.39 3.92
CA ARG A 101 -3.47 2.92 3.41
C ARG A 101 -4.48 4.05 3.34
N GLU A 102 -5.03 4.27 2.15
CA GLU A 102 -6.19 5.13 1.95
C GLU A 102 -7.48 4.33 2.10
N LEU A 103 -8.46 4.90 2.80
CA LEU A 103 -9.72 4.26 3.14
C LEU A 103 -10.89 5.21 2.87
N ALA A 104 -12.04 4.67 2.49
CA ALA A 104 -13.28 5.41 2.44
C ALA A 104 -14.17 4.96 3.60
N LEU A 105 -14.37 5.83 4.58
CA LEU A 105 -15.26 5.59 5.70
C LEU A 105 -16.70 5.95 5.30
N PRO A 106 -17.61 4.99 5.12
CA PRO A 106 -18.99 5.30 4.76
C PRO A 106 -19.69 6.04 5.90
N SER A 107 -20.54 7.02 5.57
CA SER A 107 -21.36 7.73 6.57
C SER A 107 -22.69 7.03 6.86
N GLY A 108 -23.02 5.96 6.14
CA GLY A 108 -24.28 5.23 6.29
C GLY A 108 -25.50 5.98 5.74
N GLN A 109 -25.30 6.96 4.85
CA GLN A 109 -26.39 7.68 4.21
C GLN A 109 -27.28 6.76 3.38
N LEU A 110 -28.57 6.78 3.69
CA LEU A 110 -29.65 6.17 2.91
C LEU A 110 -30.42 7.29 2.20
N PRO A 111 -30.56 7.28 0.88
CA PRO A 111 -31.33 8.31 0.19
C PRO A 111 -32.84 8.09 0.37
N LEU A 112 -33.59 9.17 0.57
CA LEU A 112 -35.04 9.16 0.40
C LEU A 112 -35.39 8.81 -1.06
N THR A 113 -36.30 7.87 -1.26
CA THR A 113 -36.79 7.48 -2.60
C THR A 113 -38.13 8.13 -2.95
N ALA A 114 -38.77 8.78 -1.98
CA ALA A 114 -39.94 9.62 -2.16
C ALA A 114 -39.77 10.92 -1.36
N ALA A 115 -40.27 12.03 -1.90
CA ALA A 115 -40.29 13.30 -1.17
C ALA A 115 -41.22 13.19 0.04
N ALA A 116 -40.85 13.85 1.13
CA ALA A 116 -41.63 13.89 2.37
C ALA A 116 -41.99 15.35 2.69
N ALA A 117 -43.27 15.66 2.82
CA ALA A 117 -43.71 16.98 3.26
C ALA A 117 -43.44 17.16 4.76
N ALA A 118 -43.38 18.41 5.24
CA ALA A 118 -43.59 18.68 6.66
C ALA A 118 -44.91 18.02 7.10
N THR A 119 -44.98 17.50 8.33
CA THR A 119 -46.04 16.64 8.88
C THR A 119 -46.04 15.17 8.44
N THR A 120 -45.15 14.77 7.53
CA THR A 120 -45.05 13.37 7.11
C THR A 120 -44.52 12.50 8.25
N ARG A 121 -45.14 11.33 8.46
CA ARG A 121 -44.63 10.27 9.36
C ARG A 121 -44.05 9.06 8.64
N VAL A 122 -44.36 8.85 7.38
CA VAL A 122 -43.86 7.67 6.64
C VAL A 122 -42.76 8.12 5.70
N LEU A 123 -41.54 7.67 5.96
CA LEU A 123 -40.40 7.86 5.05
C LEU A 123 -40.27 6.64 4.15
N THR A 124 -39.93 6.86 2.88
CA THR A 124 -39.57 5.78 1.94
C THR A 124 -38.08 5.91 1.62
N LEU A 125 -37.31 4.89 1.96
CA LEU A 125 -35.86 4.82 1.79
C LEU A 125 -35.49 3.83 0.69
N ALA A 126 -34.25 3.89 0.22
CA ALA A 126 -33.71 2.86 -0.69
C ALA A 126 -33.58 1.48 -0.01
N SER A 127 -33.40 1.46 1.32
CA SER A 127 -33.37 0.24 2.14
C SER A 127 -33.73 0.58 3.58
N THR A 128 -34.31 -0.38 4.30
CA THR A 128 -34.52 -0.32 5.77
C THR A 128 -33.70 -1.39 6.51
N ALA A 129 -32.77 -2.06 5.82
CA ALA A 129 -31.90 -3.05 6.43
C ALA A 129 -31.07 -2.41 7.55
N GLY A 130 -30.97 -3.10 8.70
CA GLY A 130 -30.25 -2.61 9.88
C GLY A 130 -30.99 -1.56 10.71
N LEU A 131 -32.16 -1.07 10.26
CA LEU A 131 -33.00 -0.16 11.03
C LEU A 131 -33.92 -0.91 11.98
N PHE A 132 -34.29 -0.29 13.11
CA PHE A 132 -35.23 -0.88 14.08
C PHE A 132 -36.06 0.18 14.81
N ALA A 133 -37.20 -0.24 15.37
CA ALA A 133 -38.08 0.65 16.14
C ALA A 133 -37.37 1.20 17.38
N GLY A 134 -37.54 2.50 17.65
CA GLY A 134 -36.88 3.24 18.73
C GLY A 134 -35.52 3.83 18.35
N GLN A 135 -34.98 3.53 17.17
CA GLN A 135 -33.73 4.10 16.69
C GLN A 135 -33.89 5.57 16.30
N LEU A 136 -32.88 6.39 16.58
CA LEU A 136 -32.82 7.79 16.16
C LEU A 136 -32.28 7.87 14.72
N LEU A 137 -32.84 8.78 13.93
CA LEU A 137 -32.45 9.12 12.57
C LEU A 137 -32.09 10.60 12.52
N LEU A 138 -31.15 10.94 11.64
CA LEU A 138 -30.91 12.30 11.18
C LEU A 138 -31.33 12.38 9.71
N VAL A 139 -32.26 13.28 9.40
CA VAL A 139 -32.92 13.38 8.09
C VAL A 139 -32.67 14.76 7.48
N GLY A 140 -32.38 14.78 6.18
CA GLY A 140 -32.31 16.00 5.37
C GLY A 140 -30.89 16.38 4.96
N PRO A 141 -30.73 17.45 4.15
CA PRO A 141 -29.43 17.95 3.76
C PRO A 141 -28.66 18.52 4.96
N ALA A 142 -27.33 18.57 4.89
CA ALA A 142 -26.53 19.24 5.90
C ALA A 142 -26.93 20.72 6.03
N GLY A 143 -27.35 21.16 7.23
CA GLY A 143 -27.68 22.55 7.50
C GLY A 143 -28.94 22.72 8.36
N ALA A 144 -29.64 23.84 8.16
CA ALA A 144 -30.77 24.26 8.99
C ALA A 144 -32.02 23.36 8.88
N ASN A 145 -32.14 22.59 7.79
CA ASN A 145 -33.26 21.68 7.58
C ASN A 145 -32.98 20.25 8.09
N ALA A 146 -31.77 19.98 8.61
CA ALA A 146 -31.46 18.69 9.19
C ALA A 146 -32.23 18.51 10.51
N GLU A 147 -32.99 17.43 10.63
CA GLU A 147 -33.80 17.16 11.82
C GLU A 147 -33.63 15.73 12.33
N ARG A 148 -33.85 15.57 13.64
CA ARG A 148 -33.73 14.28 14.34
C ARG A 148 -35.11 13.67 14.52
N CYS A 149 -35.27 12.41 14.11
CA CYS A 149 -36.53 11.69 14.19
C CYS A 149 -36.34 10.32 14.82
N THR A 150 -37.32 9.78 15.54
CA THR A 150 -37.27 8.40 16.07
C THR A 150 -38.15 7.49 15.25
N ILE A 151 -37.68 6.28 14.94
CA ILE A 151 -38.49 5.27 14.25
C ILE A 151 -39.55 4.73 15.23
N ALA A 152 -40.83 4.83 14.89
CA ALA A 152 -41.91 4.15 15.61
C ALA A 152 -42.03 2.68 15.19
N SER A 153 -41.99 2.40 13.89
CA SER A 153 -42.06 1.04 13.34
C SER A 153 -41.44 0.97 11.94
N LEU A 154 -41.06 -0.23 11.51
CA LEU A 154 -40.73 -0.52 10.11
C LEU A 154 -42.03 -0.84 9.35
N GLY A 155 -42.19 -0.33 8.13
CA GLY A 155 -43.43 -0.40 7.36
C GLY A 155 -44.17 0.94 7.26
N PRO A 156 -45.31 0.99 6.55
CA PRO A 156 -46.18 -0.16 6.23
C PRO A 156 -45.78 -0.99 5.01
N ALA A 157 -45.01 -0.44 4.06
CA ALA A 157 -44.49 -1.20 2.92
C ALA A 157 -42.98 -1.51 3.05
N ALA A 158 -42.47 -2.38 2.19
CA ALA A 158 -41.02 -2.62 2.09
C ALA A 158 -40.28 -1.31 1.76
N GLY A 159 -39.15 -1.06 2.43
CA GLY A 159 -38.39 0.18 2.28
C GLY A 159 -39.03 1.40 2.96
N GLN A 160 -40.15 1.23 3.67
CA GLN A 160 -40.76 2.32 4.45
C GLN A 160 -40.51 2.17 5.95
N LEU A 161 -40.49 3.30 6.64
CA LEU A 161 -40.54 3.37 8.09
C LEU A 161 -41.53 4.44 8.53
N THR A 162 -42.14 4.23 9.70
CA THR A 162 -43.03 5.18 10.34
C THR A 162 -42.30 5.86 11.49
N LEU A 163 -42.32 7.19 11.54
CA LEU A 163 -41.70 8.04 12.55
C LEU A 163 -42.63 8.20 13.77
N ALA A 164 -42.04 8.35 14.95
CA ALA A 164 -42.75 8.60 16.20
C ALA A 164 -43.39 9.99 16.27
N ALA A 165 -42.86 10.94 15.50
CA ALA A 165 -43.38 12.29 15.35
C ALA A 165 -43.34 12.70 13.88
N ASP A 166 -44.16 13.70 13.56
CA ASP A 166 -44.19 14.40 12.27
C ASP A 166 -42.84 15.05 11.97
N LEU A 167 -42.42 15.03 10.70
CA LEU A 167 -41.32 15.88 10.23
C LEU A 167 -41.67 17.37 10.38
N VAL A 168 -40.71 18.18 10.79
CA VAL A 168 -40.85 19.64 10.89
C VAL A 168 -40.57 20.30 9.54
N HIS A 169 -39.63 19.76 8.77
CA HIS A 169 -39.21 20.28 7.48
C HIS A 169 -39.64 19.35 6.33
N PRO A 170 -39.91 19.90 5.13
CA PRO A 170 -40.02 19.08 3.93
C PRO A 170 -38.64 18.59 3.48
N HIS A 171 -38.58 17.36 2.97
CA HIS A 171 -37.38 16.72 2.43
C HIS A 171 -37.63 16.21 1.01
N ALA A 172 -36.66 16.39 0.14
CA ALA A 172 -36.71 16.01 -1.28
C ALA A 172 -36.30 14.55 -1.50
N ILE A 173 -36.61 14.03 -2.70
CA ILE A 173 -36.03 12.76 -3.16
C ILE A 173 -34.52 12.91 -3.22
N GLY A 174 -33.80 11.92 -2.68
CA GLY A 174 -32.34 11.91 -2.62
C GLY A 174 -31.76 12.54 -1.35
N ASP A 175 -32.55 13.23 -0.54
CA ASP A 175 -32.07 13.76 0.73
C ASP A 175 -31.59 12.63 1.64
N PRO A 176 -30.43 12.80 2.33
CA PRO A 176 -29.84 11.73 3.11
C PRO A 176 -30.59 11.49 4.42
N VAL A 177 -30.68 10.21 4.79
CA VAL A 177 -31.16 9.72 6.07
C VAL A 177 -30.06 8.87 6.68
N VAL A 178 -29.65 9.18 7.90
CA VAL A 178 -28.58 8.46 8.60
C VAL A 178 -29.09 7.99 9.94
N ALA A 179 -28.88 6.70 10.22
CA ALA A 179 -29.19 6.14 11.52
C ALA A 179 -28.19 6.60 12.58
N ASP A 180 -28.66 6.78 13.81
CA ASP A 180 -27.83 7.01 14.99
C ASP A 180 -27.20 5.70 15.47
N ALA A 181 -26.48 5.06 14.56
CA ALA A 181 -25.66 3.89 14.77
C ALA A 181 -24.45 4.04 13.84
N PHE A 182 -23.28 3.61 14.30
CA PHE A 182 -22.08 3.65 13.48
C PHE A 182 -21.52 2.23 13.35
N GLU A 183 -21.47 1.72 12.13
CA GLU A 183 -20.82 0.44 11.86
C GLU A 183 -19.31 0.69 11.63
N PRO A 184 -18.41 0.12 12.46
CA PRO A 184 -16.98 0.25 12.23
C PRO A 184 -16.59 -0.30 10.87
N LEU A 185 -15.68 0.40 10.17
CA LEU A 185 -15.08 -0.13 8.95
C LEU A 185 -14.02 -1.18 9.33
N GLU A 186 -14.32 -2.45 9.07
CA GLU A 186 -13.40 -3.57 9.25
C GLU A 186 -12.41 -3.65 8.09
N LEU A 187 -11.12 -3.44 8.36
CA LEU A 187 -10.04 -3.54 7.37
C LEU A 187 -9.53 -4.96 7.17
N GLY A 188 -9.82 -5.86 8.11
CA GLY A 188 -9.19 -7.17 8.18
C GLY A 188 -7.69 -7.08 8.50
N ALA A 189 -6.93 -8.00 7.93
CA ALA A 189 -5.47 -8.08 8.13
C ALA A 189 -4.72 -7.12 7.20
N LEU A 190 -3.80 -6.35 7.79
CA LEU A 190 -2.85 -5.49 7.12
C LEU A 190 -1.46 -6.14 7.19
N PRO A 191 -1.03 -6.86 6.14
CA PRO A 191 0.29 -7.48 6.12
C PRO A 191 1.37 -6.41 5.99
N LEU A 192 2.30 -6.38 6.94
CA LEU A 192 3.53 -5.61 6.86
C LEU A 192 4.62 -6.46 6.21
N HIS A 193 5.31 -5.87 5.26
CA HIS A 193 6.46 -6.47 4.61
C HIS A 193 7.73 -6.06 5.37
N ARG A 194 8.59 -7.04 5.68
CA ARG A 194 9.89 -6.77 6.30
C ARG A 194 10.77 -5.94 5.36
N ARG A 195 11.71 -5.18 5.93
CA ARG A 195 12.71 -4.45 5.14
C ARG A 195 13.55 -5.44 4.32
N PRO A 196 13.88 -5.10 3.06
CA PRO A 196 14.80 -5.89 2.25
C PRO A 196 16.15 -6.09 2.90
N ILE A 197 16.71 -7.28 2.76
CA ILE A 197 18.08 -7.61 3.15
C ILE A 197 18.87 -8.09 1.94
N ALA A 198 20.16 -7.82 1.86
CA ALA A 198 21.02 -8.43 0.85
C ALA A 198 21.66 -9.72 1.38
N ILE A 199 21.69 -10.76 0.55
CA ILE A 199 22.53 -11.93 0.79
C ILE A 199 23.85 -11.69 0.05
N ARG A 200 24.95 -11.73 0.79
CA ARG A 200 26.30 -11.61 0.25
C ARG A 200 27.18 -12.74 0.78
N GLY A 201 28.29 -13.00 0.11
CA GLY A 201 29.30 -13.88 0.67
C GLY A 201 30.38 -14.21 -0.33
N ARG A 202 31.04 -15.34 -0.13
CA ARG A 202 32.17 -15.77 -0.95
C ARG A 202 32.02 -17.20 -1.46
N THR A 203 32.33 -17.40 -2.72
CA THR A 203 32.48 -18.70 -3.36
C THR A 203 33.92 -19.18 -3.21
N VAL A 204 34.12 -20.33 -2.58
CA VAL A 204 35.45 -20.90 -2.30
C VAL A 204 35.48 -22.42 -2.55
N ALA A 205 36.65 -22.97 -2.81
CA ALA A 205 36.89 -24.40 -2.91
C ALA A 205 37.86 -24.86 -1.82
N ARG A 206 37.69 -26.10 -1.33
CA ARG A 206 38.63 -26.70 -0.38
C ARG A 206 39.94 -27.08 -1.07
N ALA A 207 41.06 -26.76 -0.45
CA ALA A 207 42.41 -27.13 -0.89
C ALA A 207 43.24 -27.63 0.30
N ALA A 208 44.39 -28.26 0.03
CA ALA A 208 45.24 -28.93 1.04
C ALA A 208 45.78 -28.04 2.18
N GLY A 209 45.50 -26.73 2.18
CA GLY A 209 45.91 -25.78 3.22
C GLY A 209 44.87 -24.71 3.56
N GLY A 210 43.61 -24.87 3.16
CA GLY A 210 42.54 -23.90 3.44
C GLY A 210 41.51 -23.80 2.32
N THR A 211 40.86 -22.64 2.22
CA THR A 211 39.89 -22.33 1.16
C THR A 211 40.49 -21.37 0.14
N VAL A 212 40.36 -21.68 -1.14
CA VAL A 212 40.74 -20.78 -2.25
C VAL A 212 39.50 -20.18 -2.90
N PRO A 213 39.50 -18.89 -3.26
CA PRO A 213 38.35 -18.29 -3.95
C PRO A 213 38.11 -18.92 -5.32
N VAL A 214 36.83 -19.08 -5.66
CA VAL A 214 36.36 -19.59 -6.95
C VAL A 214 35.70 -18.44 -7.69
N ALA A 215 36.40 -17.86 -8.65
CA ALA A 215 35.88 -16.78 -9.47
C ALA A 215 34.89 -17.29 -10.53
N ASN A 216 34.01 -16.41 -11.01
CA ASN A 216 33.01 -16.70 -12.04
C ASN A 216 32.04 -17.85 -11.68
N ALA A 217 31.88 -18.15 -10.40
CA ALA A 217 30.88 -19.10 -9.95
C ALA A 217 29.51 -18.44 -10.03
N THR A 218 28.51 -19.16 -10.54
CA THR A 218 27.11 -18.73 -10.47
C THR A 218 26.56 -19.04 -9.09
N VAL A 219 25.76 -18.13 -8.54
CA VAL A 219 25.02 -18.31 -7.29
C VAL A 219 23.60 -17.84 -7.53
N ARG A 220 22.64 -18.75 -7.37
CA ARG A 220 21.25 -18.52 -7.72
C ARG A 220 20.30 -18.98 -6.63
N VAL A 221 19.25 -18.20 -6.37
CA VAL A 221 18.09 -18.69 -5.61
C VAL A 221 17.19 -19.48 -6.56
N SER A 222 17.06 -20.78 -6.32
CA SER A 222 16.31 -21.69 -7.20
C SER A 222 14.88 -21.90 -6.72
N ARG A 223 14.68 -21.97 -5.40
CA ARG A 223 13.37 -22.18 -4.77
C ARG A 223 13.22 -21.42 -3.46
N ILE A 224 11.97 -21.24 -3.02
CA ILE A 224 11.61 -20.45 -1.85
C ILE A 224 10.48 -21.07 -1.03
N TRP A 225 10.45 -20.73 0.25
CA TRP A 225 9.28 -20.85 1.13
C TRP A 225 8.84 -19.45 1.51
N ARG A 226 7.58 -19.10 1.24
CA ARG A 226 7.09 -17.74 1.50
C ARG A 226 6.84 -17.51 2.98
N THR A 227 6.27 -18.47 3.68
CA THR A 227 5.90 -18.32 5.09
C THR A 227 6.68 -19.25 6.01
N THR A 228 6.80 -18.85 7.28
CA THR A 228 7.38 -19.70 8.33
C THR A 228 6.50 -20.91 8.64
N ALA A 229 5.20 -20.85 8.33
CA ALA A 229 4.29 -21.98 8.43
C ALA A 229 4.65 -23.05 7.38
N ASP A 230 4.96 -22.65 6.14
CA ASP A 230 5.38 -23.58 5.08
C ASP A 230 6.64 -24.34 5.49
N VAL A 231 7.62 -23.62 6.06
CA VAL A 231 8.87 -24.20 6.57
C VAL A 231 8.61 -25.16 7.73
N ARG A 232 7.82 -24.74 8.73
CA ARG A 232 7.52 -25.56 9.92
C ARG A 232 6.75 -26.84 9.58
N ASN A 233 5.86 -26.76 8.61
CA ASN A 233 5.05 -27.88 8.17
C ASN A 233 5.76 -28.73 7.10
N HIS A 234 7.03 -28.45 6.79
CA HIS A 234 7.82 -29.13 5.78
C HIS A 234 7.13 -29.22 4.41
N LEU A 235 6.40 -28.17 4.04
CA LEU A 235 5.78 -28.11 2.72
C LEU A 235 6.86 -28.01 1.65
N PRO A 236 6.66 -28.58 0.45
CA PRO A 236 7.61 -28.44 -0.65
C PRO A 236 7.85 -26.96 -1.01
N PRO A 237 9.10 -26.56 -1.31
CA PRO A 237 9.37 -25.21 -1.77
C PRO A 237 8.80 -24.98 -3.18
N VAL A 238 8.48 -23.73 -3.48
CA VAL A 238 8.03 -23.32 -4.81
C VAL A 238 9.20 -22.75 -5.62
N PRO A 239 9.17 -22.83 -6.97
CA PRO A 239 10.19 -22.20 -7.81
C PRO A 239 10.34 -20.71 -7.50
N ALA A 240 11.58 -20.21 -7.56
CA ALA A 240 11.91 -18.80 -7.32
C ALA A 240 11.58 -17.92 -8.56
N SER A 241 10.30 -17.82 -8.92
CA SER A 241 9.81 -16.89 -9.93
C SER A 241 9.69 -15.48 -9.36
N MET A 242 10.84 -14.81 -9.25
CA MET A 242 10.91 -13.51 -8.58
C MET A 242 11.98 -12.60 -9.21
N ALA A 243 11.80 -11.30 -9.02
CA ALA A 243 12.74 -10.29 -9.51
C ALA A 243 12.93 -9.18 -8.47
N GLY A 244 14.18 -8.76 -8.30
CA GLY A 244 14.51 -7.58 -7.50
C GLY A 244 14.11 -6.32 -8.28
N MET A 245 13.56 -5.31 -7.60
CA MET A 245 13.16 -4.02 -8.15
C MET A 245 13.95 -2.91 -7.47
N ALA A 246 14.61 -2.07 -8.27
CA ALA A 246 15.37 -0.92 -7.78
C ALA A 246 14.79 0.40 -8.33
N PRO A 247 14.53 1.39 -7.44
CA PRO A 247 14.76 1.39 -5.98
C PRO A 247 13.68 0.66 -5.16
N GLY A 248 12.64 0.15 -5.81
CA GLY A 248 11.45 -0.46 -5.20
C GLY A 248 10.18 0.19 -5.72
N LEU A 249 9.04 -0.49 -5.57
CA LEU A 249 7.78 -0.02 -6.16
C LEU A 249 7.35 1.33 -5.58
N TYR A 250 6.76 2.18 -6.41
CA TYR A 250 6.24 3.49 -5.97
C TYR A 250 4.78 3.42 -5.53
N ALA A 251 4.03 2.44 -6.01
CA ALA A 251 2.60 2.29 -5.78
C ALA A 251 2.22 0.86 -5.41
N GLU A 252 1.08 0.70 -4.74
CA GLU A 252 0.47 -0.62 -4.53
C GLU A 252 0.09 -1.21 -5.89
N ARG A 253 0.46 -2.47 -6.10
CA ARG A 253 0.13 -3.24 -7.28
C ARG A 253 -0.64 -4.47 -6.86
N ALA A 254 -1.80 -4.69 -7.49
CA ALA A 254 -2.55 -5.91 -7.29
C ALA A 254 -1.83 -7.10 -7.93
N ALA A 255 -2.12 -8.30 -7.43
CA ALA A 255 -1.85 -9.52 -8.18
C ALA A 255 -2.43 -9.39 -9.61
N THR A 256 -1.83 -10.07 -10.58
CA THR A 256 -2.14 -10.00 -12.02
C THR A 256 -1.70 -8.71 -12.74
N THR A 257 -1.15 -7.71 -12.02
CA THR A 257 -0.59 -6.51 -12.67
C THR A 257 0.51 -6.91 -13.65
N ALA A 258 0.43 -6.41 -14.89
CA ALA A 258 1.41 -6.72 -15.93
C ALA A 258 2.81 -6.16 -15.59
N VAL A 259 3.84 -6.99 -15.78
CA VAL A 259 5.27 -6.65 -15.70
C VAL A 259 5.88 -6.90 -17.08
N THR A 260 6.14 -5.82 -17.82
CA THR A 260 6.63 -5.90 -19.21
C THR A 260 8.10 -5.51 -19.27
N PRO A 261 9.03 -6.43 -19.64
CA PRO A 261 10.42 -6.06 -19.88
C PRO A 261 10.51 -5.17 -21.13
N ILE A 262 11.25 -4.07 -21.01
CA ILE A 262 11.42 -3.05 -22.05
C ILE A 262 12.89 -2.66 -22.20
N ALA A 263 13.27 -2.17 -23.37
CA ALA A 263 14.58 -1.55 -23.61
C ALA A 263 14.40 -0.04 -23.80
N PRO A 264 14.49 0.76 -22.73
CA PRO A 264 14.40 2.20 -22.86
C PRO A 264 15.60 2.73 -23.64
N ALA A 265 15.34 3.63 -24.58
CA ALA A 265 16.38 4.36 -25.28
C ALA A 265 16.66 5.69 -24.56
N MET A 266 17.93 6.02 -24.40
CA MET A 266 18.39 7.32 -23.89
C MET A 266 18.93 8.10 -25.10
N PRO A 267 18.15 9.01 -25.71
CA PRO A 267 18.63 9.77 -26.85
C PRO A 267 19.76 10.71 -26.39
N ALA A 268 20.83 10.80 -27.18
CA ALA A 268 21.96 11.69 -26.87
C ALA A 268 21.54 13.17 -26.93
N GLY A 269 22.08 14.00 -26.04
CA GLY A 269 21.78 15.44 -25.99
C GLY A 269 20.47 15.78 -25.27
N GLU A 270 19.83 14.80 -24.63
CA GLU A 270 18.60 14.98 -23.83
C GLU A 270 18.90 15.08 -22.32
N GLU A 271 20.17 15.24 -21.95
CA GLU A 271 20.61 15.41 -20.58
C GLU A 271 20.21 16.78 -20.03
N LYS A 272 19.67 16.77 -18.82
CA LYS A 272 19.32 17.96 -18.03
C LYS A 272 20.01 17.86 -16.70
N LEU A 273 20.25 18.99 -16.05
CA LEU A 273 20.84 19.00 -14.71
C LEU A 273 19.84 19.47 -13.68
N ALA A 274 19.82 18.81 -12.53
CA ALA A 274 19.09 19.31 -11.38
C ALA A 274 19.68 20.66 -10.93
N THR A 275 18.86 21.71 -10.86
CA THR A 275 19.32 23.07 -10.49
C THR A 275 19.32 23.32 -8.98
N ALA A 276 18.83 22.36 -8.20
CA ALA A 276 18.86 22.33 -6.75
C ALA A 276 19.01 20.87 -6.27
N PRO A 277 19.53 20.62 -5.05
CA PRO A 277 19.45 19.29 -4.46
C PRO A 277 17.99 18.89 -4.24
N VAL A 278 17.68 17.61 -4.46
CA VAL A 278 16.33 17.06 -4.35
C VAL A 278 16.32 16.02 -3.23
N SER A 279 15.43 16.20 -2.25
CA SER A 279 15.32 15.25 -1.14
C SER A 279 14.50 14.02 -1.55
N ALA A 280 14.78 12.88 -0.90
CA ALA A 280 13.86 11.74 -0.94
C ALA A 280 12.45 12.18 -0.49
N GLY A 281 11.42 11.70 -1.16
CA GLY A 281 10.02 12.10 -0.97
C GLY A 281 9.61 13.35 -1.76
N ALA A 282 10.52 13.98 -2.52
CA ALA A 282 10.13 15.10 -3.39
C ALA A 282 9.33 14.61 -4.60
N GLY A 283 8.15 15.21 -4.82
CA GLY A 283 7.31 14.96 -6.00
C GLY A 283 7.62 15.87 -7.20
N ALA A 284 8.71 16.62 -7.15
CA ALA A 284 9.13 17.52 -8.23
C ALA A 284 10.65 17.69 -8.26
N ILE A 285 11.18 17.99 -9.44
CA ILE A 285 12.60 18.25 -9.68
C ILE A 285 12.76 19.54 -10.49
N ALA A 286 13.63 20.43 -10.04
CA ALA A 286 14.02 21.63 -10.78
C ALA A 286 15.15 21.28 -11.75
N LEU A 287 14.96 21.56 -13.04
CA LEU A 287 15.83 21.18 -14.16
C LEU A 287 16.33 22.43 -14.89
N THR A 288 17.45 22.28 -15.60
CA THR A 288 18.05 23.35 -16.43
C THR A 288 17.15 23.87 -17.54
N ASP A 289 16.29 23.00 -18.08
CA ASP A 289 15.42 23.29 -19.22
C ASP A 289 14.28 22.26 -19.31
N SER A 290 13.29 22.54 -20.17
CA SER A 290 12.19 21.63 -20.53
C SER A 290 12.25 21.15 -21.97
N VAL A 291 13.37 21.34 -22.67
CA VAL A 291 13.51 20.96 -24.09
C VAL A 291 13.14 19.48 -24.25
N ASN A 292 12.22 19.20 -25.16
CA ASN A 292 11.68 17.87 -25.46
C ASN A 292 10.96 17.14 -24.31
N LEU A 293 10.72 17.80 -23.16
CA LEU A 293 9.84 17.25 -22.12
C LEU A 293 8.39 17.53 -22.46
N VAL A 294 7.57 16.48 -22.35
CA VAL A 294 6.13 16.53 -22.55
C VAL A 294 5.47 15.87 -21.36
N ALA A 295 4.67 16.66 -20.63
CA ALA A 295 3.88 16.18 -19.50
C ALA A 295 2.96 15.01 -19.91
N GLY A 296 2.86 14.01 -19.05
CA GLY A 296 2.05 12.80 -19.25
C GLY A 296 2.69 11.72 -20.14
N THR A 297 3.77 12.02 -20.86
CA THR A 297 4.41 11.05 -21.78
C THR A 297 5.91 10.88 -21.56
N SER A 298 6.61 11.92 -21.13
CA SER A 298 8.04 11.86 -20.87
C SER A 298 8.34 11.10 -19.59
N VAL A 299 9.42 10.32 -19.62
CA VAL A 299 10.00 9.65 -18.45
C VAL A 299 11.43 10.17 -18.29
N LEU A 300 11.83 10.49 -17.06
CA LEU A 300 13.19 10.87 -16.74
C LEU A 300 13.91 9.69 -16.11
N ALA A 301 15.12 9.40 -16.57
CA ALA A 301 16.10 8.61 -15.85
C ALA A 301 17.02 9.56 -15.09
N ILE A 302 16.95 9.53 -13.76
CA ILE A 302 17.66 10.45 -12.87
C ILE A 302 18.85 9.72 -12.25
N ASP A 303 20.03 10.35 -12.24
CA ASP A 303 21.33 9.79 -11.90
C ASP A 303 21.61 8.43 -12.58
N PRO A 304 21.50 8.34 -13.92
CA PRO A 304 21.60 7.07 -14.62
C PRO A 304 22.95 6.35 -14.47
N ALA A 305 24.01 7.10 -14.15
CA ALA A 305 25.37 6.60 -13.95
C ALA A 305 25.63 6.03 -12.53
N ASP A 306 24.71 6.22 -11.59
CA ASP A 306 24.82 5.74 -10.22
C ASP A 306 23.70 4.74 -9.92
N PRO A 307 23.95 3.41 -9.98
CA PRO A 307 22.93 2.40 -9.76
C PRO A 307 22.22 2.50 -8.40
N ALA A 308 22.86 3.07 -7.38
CA ALA A 308 22.26 3.20 -6.05
C ALA A 308 21.25 4.36 -5.97
N ARG A 309 21.38 5.36 -6.85
CA ARG A 309 20.48 6.52 -6.93
C ARG A 309 19.60 6.52 -8.18
N HIS A 310 19.83 5.65 -9.15
CA HIS A 310 19.10 5.64 -10.41
C HIS A 310 17.59 5.45 -10.21
N GLU A 311 16.80 6.42 -10.65
CA GLU A 311 15.32 6.35 -10.66
C GLU A 311 14.75 6.63 -12.04
N ARG A 312 13.60 6.02 -12.37
CA ARG A 312 12.87 6.27 -13.62
C ARG A 312 11.43 6.67 -13.35
N ILE A 313 11.11 7.94 -13.53
CA ILE A 313 9.80 8.48 -13.15
C ILE A 313 9.18 9.29 -14.29
N ALA A 314 7.89 9.07 -14.52
CA ALA A 314 7.12 9.82 -15.51
C ALA A 314 6.90 11.26 -15.04
N VAL A 315 7.01 12.21 -15.98
CA VAL A 315 6.68 13.62 -15.77
C VAL A 315 5.18 13.80 -15.94
N THR A 316 4.49 14.33 -14.93
CA THR A 316 3.03 14.55 -14.97
C THR A 316 2.66 15.98 -15.30
N ALA A 317 3.51 16.95 -14.96
CA ALA A 317 3.33 18.36 -15.29
C ALA A 317 4.68 19.07 -15.40
N LEU A 318 4.69 20.19 -16.12
CA LEU A 318 5.81 21.13 -16.18
C LEU A 318 5.29 22.49 -15.72
N ALA A 319 6.02 23.14 -14.80
CA ALA A 319 5.71 24.52 -14.44
C ALA A 319 5.85 25.42 -15.68
N PRO A 320 5.05 26.50 -15.81
CA PRO A 320 5.17 27.43 -16.92
C PRO A 320 6.58 28.04 -17.00
N ALA A 321 7.18 28.02 -18.18
CA ALA A 321 8.42 28.72 -18.53
C ALA A 321 8.16 29.60 -19.76
N PHE A 322 8.91 30.69 -19.96
CA PHE A 322 8.70 31.55 -21.13
C PHE A 322 9.22 30.89 -22.40
N THR A 323 10.31 30.12 -22.29
CA THR A 323 10.83 29.29 -23.38
C THR A 323 11.26 27.91 -22.89
N PRO A 324 11.28 26.87 -23.75
CA PRO A 324 11.73 25.55 -23.34
C PRO A 324 13.18 25.47 -22.85
N ALA A 325 14.03 26.45 -23.19
CA ALA A 325 15.44 26.50 -22.79
C ALA A 325 15.68 27.09 -21.40
N GLU A 326 14.64 27.60 -20.74
CA GLU A 326 14.72 28.16 -19.40
C GLU A 326 14.53 27.09 -18.31
N PRO A 327 15.11 27.28 -17.11
CA PRO A 327 14.89 26.37 -15.99
C PRO A 327 13.42 26.12 -15.70
N VAL A 328 13.09 24.85 -15.46
CA VAL A 328 11.71 24.39 -15.26
C VAL A 328 11.62 23.55 -13.99
N THR A 329 10.46 23.54 -13.34
CA THR A 329 10.14 22.52 -12.35
C THR A 329 9.25 21.46 -13.00
N ALA A 330 9.73 20.22 -13.05
CA ALA A 330 8.96 19.07 -13.51
C ALA A 330 8.30 18.38 -12.31
N THR A 331 6.97 18.24 -12.35
CA THR A 331 6.23 17.40 -11.40
C THR A 331 6.34 15.95 -11.83
N LEU A 332 6.63 15.09 -10.86
CA LEU A 332 6.85 13.67 -11.06
C LEU A 332 5.58 12.89 -10.69
N ARG A 333 5.37 11.73 -11.34
CA ARG A 333 4.22 10.87 -11.06
C ARG A 333 4.26 10.31 -9.63
N TYR A 334 5.45 9.99 -9.16
CA TYR A 334 5.69 9.48 -7.83
C TYR A 334 6.78 10.31 -7.15
N PRO A 335 6.71 10.46 -5.81
CA PRO A 335 7.83 10.99 -5.05
C PRO A 335 9.10 10.17 -5.25
N LEU A 336 10.25 10.83 -5.36
CA LEU A 336 11.56 10.20 -5.46
C LEU A 336 11.85 9.36 -4.20
N ARG A 337 12.50 8.20 -4.36
CA ARG A 337 12.91 7.35 -3.23
C ARG A 337 14.26 7.76 -2.68
N ASN A 338 15.14 8.24 -3.55
CA ASN A 338 16.50 8.63 -3.23
C ASN A 338 16.62 10.16 -3.22
N ALA A 339 17.64 10.64 -2.49
CA ALA A 339 18.06 12.02 -2.59
C ALA A 339 19.03 12.17 -3.77
N HIS A 340 18.90 13.28 -4.49
CA HIS A 340 19.74 13.62 -5.64
C HIS A 340 20.48 14.92 -5.38
N ALA A 341 21.75 14.96 -5.80
CA ALA A 341 22.60 16.12 -5.59
C ALA A 341 22.22 17.26 -6.55
N LEU A 342 22.65 18.48 -6.23
CA LEU A 342 22.74 19.56 -7.21
C LEU A 342 23.59 19.09 -8.40
N GLY A 343 23.12 19.35 -9.62
CA GLY A 343 23.79 18.89 -10.83
C GLY A 343 23.57 17.41 -11.16
N ALA A 344 22.69 16.69 -10.44
CA ALA A 344 22.27 15.34 -10.81
C ALA A 344 21.75 15.32 -12.26
N VAL A 345 22.18 14.31 -13.02
CA VAL A 345 21.81 14.19 -14.44
C VAL A 345 20.42 13.58 -14.53
N ALA A 346 19.51 14.25 -15.23
CA ALA A 346 18.19 13.75 -15.57
C ALA A 346 18.06 13.67 -17.10
N THR A 347 18.06 12.46 -17.65
CA THR A 347 17.97 12.25 -19.09
C THR A 347 16.55 11.82 -19.45
N ARG A 348 15.94 12.45 -20.46
CA ARG A 348 14.68 11.97 -21.01
C ARG A 348 14.89 10.61 -21.64
N ILE A 349 14.06 9.63 -21.27
CA ILE A 349 14.08 8.31 -21.89
C ILE A 349 12.84 8.10 -22.76
N ALA A 350 13.03 7.44 -23.90
CA ALA A 350 11.93 6.84 -24.63
C ALA A 350 11.73 5.42 -24.06
N PRO A 351 10.57 5.08 -23.47
CA PRO A 351 10.37 3.80 -22.78
C PRO A 351 10.68 2.54 -23.61
N GLY A 352 10.66 2.65 -24.94
CA GLY A 352 10.91 1.53 -25.84
C GLY A 352 9.71 0.58 -25.96
N GLY A 353 9.81 -0.37 -26.89
CA GLY A 353 8.87 -1.46 -27.02
C GLY A 353 9.18 -2.61 -26.05
N PRO A 354 8.25 -3.57 -25.89
CA PRO A 354 8.53 -4.82 -25.18
C PRO A 354 9.71 -5.57 -25.82
N VAL A 355 10.62 -6.08 -25.00
CA VAL A 355 11.75 -6.92 -25.43
C VAL A 355 11.59 -8.39 -25.03
N GLY A 356 10.42 -8.74 -24.52
CA GLY A 356 10.05 -10.10 -24.13
C GLY A 356 8.56 -10.17 -23.83
N ALA A 357 8.09 -11.36 -23.50
CA ALA A 357 6.71 -11.56 -23.06
C ALA A 357 6.44 -10.77 -21.77
N ALA A 358 5.29 -10.12 -21.70
CA ALA A 358 4.80 -9.55 -20.45
C ALA A 358 4.47 -10.69 -19.47
N LYS A 359 4.83 -10.47 -18.21
CA LYS A 359 4.53 -11.33 -17.08
C LYS A 359 3.44 -10.71 -16.23
N GLN A 360 2.97 -11.41 -15.21
CA GLN A 360 2.10 -10.82 -14.20
C GLN A 360 2.69 -10.96 -12.81
N LEU A 361 2.29 -10.07 -11.91
CA LEU A 361 2.54 -10.26 -10.49
C LEU A 361 1.74 -11.45 -9.96
N ALA A 362 2.41 -12.40 -9.31
CA ALA A 362 1.74 -13.52 -8.64
C ALA A 362 0.99 -13.08 -7.37
N ASP A 363 1.49 -12.05 -6.68
CA ASP A 363 0.87 -11.46 -5.51
C ASP A 363 0.75 -9.96 -5.63
N SER A 364 -0.02 -9.36 -4.72
CA SER A 364 0.06 -7.93 -4.50
C SER A 364 1.45 -7.54 -3.99
N ALA A 365 1.87 -6.33 -4.35
CA ALA A 365 3.10 -5.71 -3.89
C ALA A 365 2.82 -4.29 -3.42
N LEU A 366 3.51 -3.87 -2.37
CA LEU A 366 3.30 -2.60 -1.69
C LEU A 366 4.33 -1.56 -2.12
N PRO A 367 4.05 -0.25 -1.97
CA PRO A 367 5.06 0.77 -2.15
C PRO A 367 6.29 0.48 -1.28
N GLY A 368 7.47 0.45 -1.90
CA GLY A 368 8.75 0.18 -1.24
C GLY A 368 9.21 -1.27 -1.38
N ASP A 369 8.35 -2.16 -1.90
CA ASP A 369 8.77 -3.52 -2.20
C ASP A 369 9.90 -3.53 -3.23
N GLN A 370 11.00 -4.18 -2.86
CA GLN A 370 12.16 -4.41 -3.73
C GLN A 370 12.19 -5.84 -4.26
N LEU A 371 11.25 -6.69 -3.88
CA LEU A 371 11.02 -7.99 -4.48
C LEU A 371 9.60 -8.05 -5.01
N VAL A 372 9.45 -8.58 -6.22
CA VAL A 372 8.14 -8.98 -6.73
C VAL A 372 8.15 -10.45 -7.10
N PHE A 373 7.02 -11.12 -6.90
CA PHE A 373 6.76 -12.48 -7.34
C PHE A 373 6.05 -12.45 -8.68
N LEU A 374 6.46 -13.34 -9.59
CA LEU A 374 5.93 -13.44 -10.94
C LEU A 374 5.12 -14.74 -11.07
N ASP A 375 4.06 -14.70 -11.88
CA ASP A 375 3.14 -15.82 -12.10
C ASP A 375 3.78 -17.01 -12.82
N ASP A 376 4.83 -16.78 -13.61
CA ASP A 376 5.51 -17.82 -14.38
C ASP A 376 7.05 -17.61 -14.47
N ALA A 377 7.69 -18.24 -15.46
CA ALA A 377 9.15 -18.26 -15.64
C ALA A 377 9.78 -16.84 -15.67
N ALA A 378 11.04 -16.78 -15.23
CA ALA A 378 11.81 -15.55 -15.02
C ALA A 378 11.79 -14.57 -16.21
N LEU A 379 11.94 -13.28 -15.88
CA LEU A 379 12.23 -12.21 -16.84
C LEU A 379 13.48 -12.55 -17.69
N PRO A 380 13.69 -11.87 -18.83
CA PRO A 380 14.89 -12.08 -19.64
C PRO A 380 16.17 -12.07 -18.79
N ALA A 381 17.09 -12.99 -19.10
CA ALA A 381 18.23 -13.38 -18.26
C ALA A 381 19.22 -12.26 -17.88
N LEU A 382 19.11 -11.09 -18.51
CA LEU A 382 19.94 -9.93 -18.19
C LEU A 382 19.12 -8.92 -17.38
N ALA A 383 19.76 -8.32 -16.37
CA ALA A 383 19.20 -7.17 -15.67
C ALA A 383 18.79 -6.09 -16.69
N GLY A 384 17.66 -5.45 -16.44
CA GLY A 384 17.05 -4.57 -17.43
C GLY A 384 16.05 -3.60 -16.83
N THR A 385 15.15 -3.10 -17.67
CA THR A 385 14.06 -2.23 -17.23
C THR A 385 12.74 -2.95 -17.45
N VAL A 386 11.84 -2.84 -16.48
CA VAL A 386 10.45 -3.25 -16.64
C VAL A 386 9.53 -2.05 -16.54
N ARG A 387 8.44 -2.12 -17.29
CA ARG A 387 7.25 -1.31 -17.08
C ARG A 387 6.24 -2.15 -16.29
N ILE A 388 5.83 -1.67 -15.12
CA ILE A 388 4.82 -2.32 -14.29
C ILE A 388 3.52 -1.54 -14.39
N GLY A 389 2.45 -2.23 -14.77
CA GLY A 389 1.16 -1.63 -15.11
C GLY A 389 1.12 -1.02 -16.51
N ALA A 390 0.11 -0.17 -16.75
CA ALA A 390 -0.17 0.42 -18.06
C ALA A 390 -0.62 1.88 -17.95
N GLY A 391 -0.56 2.60 -19.06
CA GLY A 391 -1.02 3.99 -19.15
C GLY A 391 -0.31 4.94 -18.19
N ALA A 392 -1.02 5.95 -17.72
CA ALA A 392 -0.48 7.01 -16.85
C ALA A 392 -0.11 6.53 -15.42
N SER A 393 -0.55 5.34 -15.02
CA SER A 393 -0.20 4.73 -13.72
C SER A 393 0.99 3.79 -13.82
N ALA A 394 1.56 3.58 -15.01
CA ALA A 394 2.74 2.74 -15.18
C ALA A 394 3.93 3.29 -14.38
N GLU A 395 4.71 2.38 -13.81
CA GLU A 395 6.01 2.69 -13.21
C GLU A 395 7.12 1.97 -13.97
N PHE A 396 8.33 2.52 -13.88
CA PHE A 396 9.51 2.02 -14.57
C PHE A 396 10.55 1.65 -13.53
N GLN A 397 10.91 0.37 -13.46
CA GLN A 397 11.84 -0.14 -12.46
C GLN A 397 13.05 -0.76 -13.15
N GLN A 398 14.22 -0.60 -12.54
CA GLN A 398 15.31 -1.53 -12.83
C GLN A 398 14.97 -2.87 -12.20
N TYR A 399 15.21 -3.95 -12.93
CA TYR A 399 15.11 -5.28 -12.34
C TYR A 399 16.44 -6.02 -12.35
N ALA A 400 16.63 -6.83 -11.33
CA ALA A 400 17.72 -7.79 -11.22
C ALA A 400 17.17 -9.18 -10.92
N LEU A 401 17.82 -10.21 -11.47
CA LEU A 401 17.50 -11.60 -11.17
C LEU A 401 18.29 -12.06 -9.95
N PHE A 402 17.76 -13.05 -9.24
CA PHE A 402 18.46 -13.71 -8.13
C PHE A 402 19.41 -14.79 -8.64
N ASP A 403 20.22 -14.43 -9.63
CA ASP A 403 21.24 -15.24 -10.30
C ASP A 403 22.43 -14.31 -10.58
N VAL A 404 23.52 -14.52 -9.86
CA VAL A 404 24.69 -13.63 -9.88
C VAL A 404 25.97 -14.42 -10.08
N THR A 405 26.99 -13.76 -10.62
CA THR A 405 28.33 -14.32 -10.80
C THR A 405 29.29 -13.74 -9.78
N SER A 406 30.12 -14.59 -9.16
CA SER A 406 31.15 -14.14 -8.24
C SER A 406 32.32 -13.46 -8.95
N ASP A 407 32.92 -12.49 -8.28
CA ASP A 407 34.07 -11.74 -8.80
C ASP A 407 35.40 -12.55 -8.72
N ALA A 408 36.51 -11.93 -9.10
CA ALA A 408 37.83 -12.55 -9.04
C ALA A 408 38.26 -12.97 -7.62
N GLY A 409 37.73 -12.32 -6.59
CA GLY A 409 37.93 -12.68 -5.18
C GLY A 409 36.95 -13.74 -4.67
N GLY A 410 36.02 -14.18 -5.50
CA GLY A 410 34.91 -15.06 -5.16
C GLY A 410 33.75 -14.34 -4.49
N TYR A 411 33.75 -13.01 -4.36
CA TYR A 411 32.65 -12.31 -3.70
C TYR A 411 31.43 -12.20 -4.61
N TYR A 412 30.25 -12.36 -4.02
CA TYR A 412 28.98 -12.17 -4.70
C TYR A 412 27.99 -11.43 -3.80
N ARG A 413 26.98 -10.81 -4.43
CA ARG A 413 25.87 -10.14 -3.74
C ARG A 413 24.59 -10.32 -4.55
N LEU A 414 23.60 -10.97 -3.97
CA LEU A 414 22.27 -11.11 -4.56
C LEU A 414 21.49 -9.78 -4.45
N PRO A 415 20.47 -9.56 -5.29
CA PRO A 415 19.55 -8.44 -5.11
C PRO A 415 18.88 -8.46 -3.72
N PRO A 416 18.35 -7.32 -3.25
CA PRO A 416 17.64 -7.26 -1.97
C PRO A 416 16.45 -8.24 -1.93
N LEU A 417 16.39 -9.04 -0.87
CA LEU A 417 15.41 -10.08 -0.62
C LEU A 417 14.51 -9.68 0.56
N HIS A 418 13.21 -9.85 0.41
CA HIS A 418 12.25 -9.87 1.53
C HIS A 418 11.04 -10.72 1.20
N ARG A 419 10.06 -10.79 2.10
CA ARG A 419 8.80 -11.55 1.89
C ARG A 419 9.03 -13.05 1.66
N ILE A 420 10.20 -13.56 2.08
CA ILE A 420 10.59 -14.98 1.98
C ILE A 420 11.09 -15.47 3.33
N ALA A 421 10.53 -16.57 3.83
CA ALA A 421 10.93 -17.17 5.09
C ALA A 421 12.20 -18.03 4.96
N GLN A 422 12.38 -18.71 3.82
CA GLN A 422 13.53 -19.57 3.55
C GLN A 422 13.80 -19.65 2.04
N VAL A 423 15.06 -19.79 1.67
CA VAL A 423 15.51 -19.96 0.28
C VAL A 423 16.32 -21.24 0.11
N GLU A 424 16.29 -21.76 -1.10
CA GLU A 424 17.18 -22.79 -1.60
C GLU A 424 18.14 -22.15 -2.61
N VAL A 425 19.44 -22.27 -2.36
CA VAL A 425 20.52 -21.67 -3.16
C VAL A 425 21.29 -22.76 -3.88
N GLU A 426 21.44 -22.58 -5.19
CA GLU A 426 22.28 -23.39 -6.06
C GLU A 426 23.51 -22.60 -6.47
N ALA A 427 24.60 -23.30 -6.73
CA ALA A 427 25.83 -22.70 -7.23
C ALA A 427 26.56 -23.64 -8.19
N GLY A 428 27.11 -23.07 -9.26
CA GLY A 428 27.89 -23.80 -10.26
C GLY A 428 29.22 -23.10 -10.54
N ALA A 429 30.27 -23.88 -10.75
CA ALA A 429 31.58 -23.35 -11.12
C ALA A 429 32.33 -24.33 -12.01
N ALA A 430 33.01 -23.81 -13.04
CA ALA A 430 33.79 -24.65 -13.93
C ALA A 430 34.89 -25.41 -13.15
N GLY A 431 34.95 -26.73 -13.34
CA GLY A 431 35.92 -27.59 -12.66
C GLY A 431 35.53 -28.04 -11.25
N HIS A 432 34.33 -27.70 -10.78
CA HIS A 432 33.79 -28.15 -9.49
C HIS A 432 32.44 -28.85 -9.66
N PRO A 433 32.08 -29.82 -8.79
CA PRO A 433 30.73 -30.37 -8.76
C PRO A 433 29.70 -29.28 -8.42
N ASP A 434 28.59 -29.25 -9.15
CA ASP A 434 27.51 -28.31 -8.89
C ASP A 434 26.86 -28.56 -7.53
N ILE A 435 26.59 -27.46 -6.82
CA ILE A 435 25.74 -27.41 -5.65
C ILE A 435 24.32 -27.17 -6.15
N SER A 436 23.51 -28.23 -6.19
CA SER A 436 22.18 -28.19 -6.80
C SER A 436 21.18 -29.10 -6.10
N VAL A 437 19.90 -28.86 -6.37
CA VAL A 437 18.84 -29.77 -5.92
C VAL A 437 18.98 -31.14 -6.57
N ALA A 438 19.35 -31.17 -7.85
CA ALA A 438 19.51 -32.42 -8.60
C ALA A 438 20.56 -33.34 -7.94
N ASN A 439 21.56 -32.75 -7.28
CA ASN A 439 22.63 -33.45 -6.56
C ASN A 439 22.32 -33.63 -5.06
N ASN A 440 21.11 -33.23 -4.60
CA ASN A 440 20.68 -33.28 -3.20
C ASN A 440 21.67 -32.61 -2.22
N ASN A 441 22.32 -31.53 -2.66
CA ASN A 441 23.30 -30.77 -1.88
C ASN A 441 23.06 -29.25 -1.92
N ALA A 442 21.90 -28.80 -2.39
CA ALA A 442 21.52 -27.38 -2.37
C ALA A 442 21.57 -26.78 -0.96
N ILE A 443 21.95 -25.51 -0.88
CA ILE A 443 22.08 -24.82 0.40
C ILE A 443 20.73 -24.25 0.79
N VAL A 444 20.19 -24.73 1.92
CA VAL A 444 18.95 -24.20 2.50
C VAL A 444 19.29 -23.13 3.53
N PHE A 445 18.76 -21.92 3.36
CA PHE A 445 19.12 -20.75 4.14
C PHE A 445 17.90 -19.94 4.56
N GLN A 446 17.84 -19.52 5.84
CA GLN A 446 16.78 -18.64 6.36
C GLN A 446 17.32 -17.20 6.47
N PRO A 447 16.76 -16.25 5.71
CA PRO A 447 17.19 -14.85 5.76
C PRO A 447 17.03 -14.22 7.16
N GLY A 448 18.10 -13.57 7.64
CA GLY A 448 18.12 -12.88 8.93
C GLY A 448 17.63 -11.43 8.82
N TYR A 449 16.32 -11.21 8.92
CA TYR A 449 15.72 -9.86 8.80
C TYR A 449 16.03 -8.87 9.94
N GLY A 450 16.92 -9.24 10.87
CA GLY A 450 17.43 -8.35 11.92
C GLY A 450 18.61 -7.49 11.48
N SER A 451 19.18 -7.73 10.29
CA SER A 451 20.30 -6.98 9.72
C SER A 451 20.04 -6.63 8.25
N GLU A 452 20.66 -5.56 7.75
CA GLU A 452 20.54 -5.17 6.33
C GLU A 452 21.20 -6.17 5.38
N GLU A 453 22.15 -6.95 5.89
CA GLU A 453 22.85 -7.96 5.11
C GLU A 453 22.98 -9.27 5.91
N THR A 454 22.91 -10.40 5.22
CA THR A 454 23.31 -11.70 5.78
C THR A 454 24.43 -12.31 4.96
N TRP A 455 25.41 -12.90 5.65
CA TRP A 455 26.57 -13.55 5.06
C TRP A 455 26.27 -15.04 4.77
N LEU A 456 26.56 -15.50 3.55
CA LEU A 456 26.44 -16.89 3.13
C LEU A 456 27.66 -17.28 2.27
N ASP A 457 28.54 -18.14 2.78
CA ASP A 457 29.63 -18.67 1.96
C ASP A 457 29.20 -19.94 1.23
N VAL A 458 29.65 -20.06 -0.02
CA VAL A 458 29.45 -21.24 -0.85
C VAL A 458 30.76 -21.98 -0.95
N VAL A 459 30.80 -23.21 -0.45
CA VAL A 459 32.02 -24.03 -0.40
C VAL A 459 31.87 -25.20 -1.36
N PHE A 460 32.62 -25.18 -2.45
CA PHE A 460 32.74 -26.28 -3.39
C PHE A 460 33.68 -27.36 -2.85
N ASP A 461 33.29 -28.62 -3.02
CA ASP A 461 34.18 -29.74 -2.82
C ASP A 461 35.18 -29.86 -3.98
N SER A 462 36.37 -30.37 -3.66
CA SER A 462 37.50 -30.52 -4.58
C SER A 462 37.39 -31.73 -5.49
#